data_AF-A0A1F2Z0H5-F1
#
_entry.id   AF-A0A1F2Z0H5-F1
#
_cell.length_a   1.000
_cell.length_b   1.000
_cell.length_c   1.000
_cell.angle_alpha   90.00
_cell.angle_beta   90.00
_cell.angle_gamma   90.00
#
_symmetry.space_group_name_H-M   'P 1'
#
loop_
_entity.id
_entity.type
_entity.pdbx_description
1 polymer ?
#
loop_
_entity_poly.entity_id
_entity_poly.type
_entity_poly.pdbx_seq_one_letter_code
_entity_poly.pdbx_strand_id
1 'polypeptide(L)'
;MADLKPLIRLRKYRVEEKQKVLAELFRQAELLEGRKRVLFADMEREEALAEQSDSIDAMFAFVAYAARVHTEIQKLNMLVELMEPRILKAQDEMREAFSEQKKAEIIQEQREDEEQKEIARKENTSLDEIGVEVFRRKKD
;
A
#
# COMPACT_ATOMS: atom_id res chain seq x y z
N MET A 1 5.41 32.94 -6.08
CA MET A 1 5.74 31.79 -5.20
C MET A 1 6.06 30.58 -6.07
N ALA A 2 6.89 29.64 -5.61
CA ALA A 2 7.19 28.42 -6.38
C ALA A 2 5.98 27.47 -6.37
N ASP A 3 5.59 26.98 -7.56
CA ASP A 3 4.53 25.99 -7.76
C ASP A 3 4.93 24.63 -7.14
N LEU A 4 4.05 24.07 -6.29
CA LEU A 4 4.30 22.78 -5.64
C LEU A 4 3.82 21.59 -6.48
N LYS A 5 3.15 21.78 -7.62
CA LYS A 5 2.68 20.69 -8.49
C LYS A 5 3.78 19.71 -8.92
N PRO A 6 5.00 20.16 -9.30
CA PRO A 6 6.10 19.24 -9.57
C PRO A 6 6.52 18.41 -8.36
N LEU A 7 6.55 19.03 -7.17
CA LEU A 7 6.88 18.35 -5.91
C LEU A 7 5.82 17.32 -5.52
N ILE A 8 4.53 17.65 -5.67
CA ILE A 8 3.42 16.74 -5.41
C ILE A 8 3.53 15.52 -6.32
N ARG A 9 3.84 15.72 -7.61
CA ARG A 9 4.02 14.62 -8.56
C ARG A 9 5.17 13.69 -8.15
N LEU A 10 6.30 14.25 -7.74
CA LEU A 10 7.43 13.48 -7.24
C LEU A 10 7.06 12.68 -5.98
N ARG A 11 6.32 13.29 -5.04
CA ARG A 11 5.88 12.62 -3.82
C ARG A 11 4.88 11.50 -4.09
N LYS A 12 3.95 11.70 -5.03
CA LYS A 12 3.02 10.66 -5.49
C LYS A 12 3.78 9.46 -6.04
N TYR A 13 4.79 9.69 -6.88
CA TYR A 13 5.63 8.61 -7.40
C TYR A 13 6.34 7.83 -6.27
N ARG A 14 6.88 8.54 -5.27
CA ARG A 14 7.48 7.90 -4.09
C ARG A 14 6.50 7.02 -3.32
N VAL A 15 5.25 7.46 -3.16
CA VAL A 15 4.20 6.64 -2.53
C VAL A 15 3.93 5.38 -3.34
N GLU A 16 3.82 5.50 -4.67
CA GLU A 16 3.64 4.35 -5.56
C GLU A 16 4.82 3.37 -5.49
N GLU A 17 6.06 3.85 -5.37
CA GLU A 17 7.23 3.01 -5.15
C GLU A 17 7.13 2.23 -3.83
N LYS A 18 6.76 2.90 -2.73
CA LYS A 18 6.58 2.24 -1.42
C LYS A 18 5.45 1.23 -1.43
N GLN A 19 4.34 1.53 -2.11
CA GLN A 19 3.24 0.58 -2.32
C GLN A 19 3.69 -0.66 -3.06
N LYS A 20 4.49 -0.53 -4.12
CA LYS A 20 5.03 -1.68 -4.87
C LYS A 20 5.92 -2.56 -3.99
N VAL A 21 6.81 -1.95 -3.19
CA VAL A 21 7.68 -2.70 -2.26
C VAL A 21 6.84 -3.45 -1.23
N LEU A 22 5.84 -2.80 -0.63
CA LEU A 22 4.95 -3.44 0.34
C LEU A 22 4.14 -4.59 -0.28
N ALA A 23 3.61 -4.39 -1.49
CA ALA A 23 2.87 -5.42 -2.22
C ALA A 23 3.74 -6.65 -2.52
N GLU A 24 5.00 -6.44 -2.92
CA GLU A 24 5.93 -7.53 -3.18
C GLU A 24 6.27 -8.32 -1.91
N LEU A 25 6.44 -7.64 -0.77
CA LEU A 25 6.63 -8.32 0.52
C LEU A 25 5.42 -9.18 0.91
N PHE A 26 4.20 -8.66 0.73
CA PHE A 26 2.99 -9.44 0.98
C PHE A 26 2.87 -10.64 0.06
N ARG A 27 3.20 -10.48 -1.23
CA ARG A 27 3.20 -11.58 -2.20
C ARG A 27 4.18 -12.70 -1.79
N GLN A 28 5.37 -12.34 -1.32
CA GLN A 28 6.35 -13.30 -0.83
C GLN A 28 5.84 -14.05 0.41
N ALA A 29 5.25 -13.34 1.37
CA ALA A 29 4.64 -13.96 2.54
C ALA A 29 3.49 -14.92 2.16
N GLU A 30 2.63 -14.52 1.23
CA GLU A 30 1.53 -15.35 0.73
C GLU A 30 2.04 -16.62 0.02
N LEU A 31 3.14 -16.53 -0.73
CA LEU A 31 3.76 -17.69 -1.36
C LEU A 31 4.25 -18.71 -0.32
N LEU A 32 4.87 -18.25 0.76
CA LEU A 32 5.34 -19.11 1.86
C LEU A 32 4.17 -19.80 2.57
N GLU A 33 3.11 -19.05 2.89
CA GLU A 33 1.88 -19.60 3.49
C GLU A 33 1.13 -20.55 2.53
N GLY A 34 1.12 -20.24 1.23
CA GLY A 34 0.62 -21.13 0.19
C GLY A 34 1.37 -22.45 0.16
N ARG A 35 2.72 -22.41 0.24
CA ARG A 35 3.55 -23.61 0.29
C ARG A 35 3.27 -24.45 1.54
N LYS A 36 3.10 -23.82 2.70
CA LYS A 36 2.71 -24.52 3.95
C LYS A 36 1.39 -25.26 3.78
N ARG A 37 0.36 -24.60 3.23
CA ARG A 37 -0.95 -25.22 2.97
C ARG A 37 -0.86 -26.45 2.07
N VAL A 38 -0.05 -26.39 1.01
CA VAL A 38 0.19 -27.54 0.14
C VAL A 38 0.85 -28.68 0.90
N LEU A 39 1.88 -28.41 1.70
CA LEU A 39 2.56 -29.44 2.50
C LEU A 39 1.62 -30.10 3.53
N PHE A 40 0.74 -29.34 4.17
CA PHE A 40 -0.26 -29.91 5.07
C PHE A 40 -1.25 -30.83 4.32
N ALA A 41 -1.77 -30.38 3.18
CA ALA A 41 -2.69 -31.19 2.37
C ALA A 41 -2.01 -32.43 1.77
N ASP A 42 -0.73 -32.35 1.42
CA ASP A 42 0.06 -33.52 1.00
C ASP A 42 0.25 -34.49 2.17
N MET A 43 0.54 -33.99 3.37
CA MET A 43 0.73 -34.82 4.56
C MET A 43 -0.53 -35.61 4.95
N GLU A 44 -1.70 -34.97 4.94
CA GLU A 44 -2.99 -35.64 5.19
C GLU A 44 -3.27 -36.74 4.16
N ARG A 45 -2.90 -36.51 2.89
CA ARG A 45 -3.06 -37.51 1.83
C ARG A 45 -2.15 -38.71 2.03
N GLU A 46 -0.88 -38.47 2.32
CA GLU A 46 0.11 -39.53 2.55
C GLU A 46 -0.23 -40.35 3.80
N GLU A 47 -0.77 -39.71 4.85
CA GLU A 47 -1.27 -40.39 6.06
C GLU A 47 -2.40 -41.37 5.70
N ALA A 48 -3.42 -40.88 4.98
CA ALA A 48 -4.55 -41.71 4.56
C ALA A 48 -4.12 -42.87 3.67
N LEU A 49 -3.13 -42.69 2.79
CA LEU A 49 -2.60 -43.76 1.95
C LEU A 49 -1.85 -44.82 2.77
N ALA A 50 -1.06 -44.40 3.75
CA ALA A 50 -0.36 -45.31 4.64
C ALA A 50 -1.35 -46.15 5.47
N GLU A 51 -2.38 -45.51 6.03
CA GLU A 51 -3.45 -46.18 6.79
C GLU A 51 -4.23 -47.18 5.91
N GLN A 52 -4.60 -46.80 4.68
CA GLN A 52 -5.34 -47.67 3.77
C GLN A 52 -4.55 -48.88 3.29
N SER A 53 -3.22 -48.80 3.29
CA SER A 53 -2.37 -49.88 2.79
C SER A 53 -2.26 -51.08 3.75
N ASP A 54 -2.61 -50.91 5.03
CA ASP A 54 -2.41 -51.90 6.11
C ASP A 54 -0.98 -52.48 6.16
N SER A 55 0.00 -51.79 5.58
CA SER A 55 1.38 -52.22 5.46
C SER A 55 2.27 -51.49 6.46
N ILE A 56 2.98 -52.27 7.28
CA ILE A 56 3.97 -51.75 8.23
C ILE A 56 5.05 -50.93 7.50
N ASP A 57 5.48 -51.38 6.32
CA ASP A 57 6.49 -50.67 5.52
C ASP A 57 5.99 -49.29 5.05
N ALA A 58 4.71 -49.19 4.69
CA ALA A 58 4.09 -47.93 4.30
C ALA A 58 3.98 -46.96 5.48
N MET A 59 3.64 -47.47 6.67
CA MET A 59 3.63 -46.65 7.89
C MET A 59 5.03 -46.12 8.22
N PHE A 60 6.08 -46.95 8.11
CA PHE A 60 7.46 -46.50 8.32
C PHE A 60 7.90 -45.44 7.31
N ALA A 61 7.55 -45.63 6.03
CA ALA A 61 7.83 -44.65 4.99
C ALA A 61 7.13 -43.31 5.26
N PHE A 62 5.86 -43.35 5.69
CA PHE A 62 5.11 -42.16 6.08
C PHE A 62 5.76 -41.42 7.24
N VAL A 63 6.17 -42.11 8.31
CA VAL A 63 6.83 -41.46 9.46
C VAL A 63 8.11 -40.71 9.03
N ALA A 64 8.92 -41.32 8.17
CA ALA A 64 10.12 -40.66 7.64
C ALA A 64 9.77 -39.42 6.77
N TYR A 65 8.73 -39.53 5.94
CA TYR A 65 8.21 -38.41 5.15
C TYR A 65 7.69 -37.27 6.05
N ALA A 66 6.87 -37.58 7.04
CA ALA A 66 6.28 -36.63 7.98
C ALA A 66 7.35 -35.86 8.76
N ALA A 67 8.41 -36.53 9.21
CA ALA A 67 9.55 -35.86 9.86
C ALA A 67 10.25 -34.84 8.93
N ARG A 68 10.39 -35.18 7.64
CA ARG A 68 10.95 -34.27 6.64
C ARG A 68 10.04 -33.06 6.40
N VAL A 69 8.74 -33.30 6.23
CA VAL A 69 7.74 -32.25 6.01
C VAL A 69 7.66 -31.31 7.22
N HIS A 70 7.67 -31.85 8.44
CA HIS A 70 7.71 -31.06 9.66
C HIS A 70 8.94 -30.13 9.65
N THR A 71 10.12 -30.64 9.28
CA THR A 71 11.34 -29.82 9.20
C THR A 71 11.21 -28.71 8.14
N GLU A 72 10.57 -28.99 7.00
CA GLU A 72 10.29 -28.00 5.95
C GLU A 72 9.31 -26.92 6.44
N ILE A 73 8.24 -27.31 7.14
CA ILE A 73 7.27 -26.37 7.72
C ILE A 73 7.92 -25.45 8.76
N GLN A 74 8.80 -25.98 9.62
CA GLN A 74 9.54 -25.16 10.59
C GLN A 74 10.42 -24.12 9.90
N LYS A 75 11.08 -24.50 8.79
CA LYS A 75 11.84 -23.55 7.97
C LYS A 75 10.95 -22.47 7.36
N LEU A 76 9.79 -22.84 6.84
CA LEU A 76 8.83 -21.89 6.28
C LEU A 76 8.29 -20.93 7.35
N ASN A 77 8.00 -21.41 8.56
CA ASN A 77 7.57 -20.57 9.69
C ASN A 77 8.64 -19.53 10.04
N MET A 78 9.90 -19.94 10.17
CA MET A 78 11.00 -19.00 10.43
C MET A 78 11.12 -17.94 9.31
N LEU A 79 10.93 -18.33 8.05
CA LEU A 79 10.96 -17.38 6.93
C LEU A 79 9.80 -16.38 6.98
N VAL A 80 8.60 -16.83 7.37
CA VAL A 80 7.43 -15.95 7.56
C VAL A 80 7.67 -14.97 8.72
N GLU A 81 8.18 -15.45 9.85
CA GLU A 81 8.53 -14.60 11.01
C GLU A 81 9.58 -13.54 10.63
N LEU A 82 10.55 -13.88 9.77
CA LEU A 82 11.53 -12.92 9.25
C LEU A 82 10.91 -11.88 8.30
N MET A 83 9.76 -12.17 7.68
CA MET A 83 9.06 -11.22 6.81
C MET A 83 8.25 -10.19 7.59
N GLU A 84 7.69 -10.55 8.74
CA GLU A 84 6.86 -9.66 9.57
C GLU A 84 7.50 -8.29 9.87
N PRO A 85 8.73 -8.21 10.44
CA PRO A 85 9.34 -6.91 10.72
C PRO A 85 9.65 -6.12 9.44
N ARG A 86 9.88 -6.81 8.31
CA ARG A 86 10.12 -6.16 7.01
C ARG A 86 8.84 -5.54 6.46
N ILE A 87 7.71 -6.23 6.61
CA ILE A 87 6.38 -5.74 6.23
C ILE A 87 6.02 -4.53 7.11
N LEU A 88 6.18 -4.63 8.43
CA LEU A 88 5.92 -3.53 9.36
C LEU A 88 6.73 -2.28 9.01
N LYS A 89 8.03 -2.44 8.78
CA LYS A 89 8.89 -1.33 8.33
C LYS A 89 8.42 -0.73 7.01
N ALA A 90 8.08 -1.55 6.02
CA ALA A 90 7.58 -1.06 4.74
C ALA A 90 6.24 -0.33 4.85
N GLN A 91 5.35 -0.76 5.77
CA GLN A 91 4.11 -0.06 6.08
C GLN A 91 4.38 1.33 6.68
N ASP A 92 5.31 1.43 7.62
CA ASP A 92 5.65 2.71 8.23
C ASP A 92 6.29 3.67 7.22
N GLU A 93 7.21 3.19 6.38
CA GLU A 93 7.77 3.99 5.28
C GLU A 93 6.70 4.45 4.27
N MET A 94 5.71 3.61 3.99
CA MET A 94 4.58 3.97 3.12
C MET A 94 3.70 5.05 3.77
N ARG A 95 3.41 4.92 5.07
CA ARG A 95 2.62 5.91 5.84
C ARG A 95 3.32 7.25 5.91
N GLU A 96 4.63 7.26 6.10
CA GLU A 96 5.44 8.48 6.11
C GLU A 96 5.39 9.17 4.73
N ALA A 97 5.67 8.42 3.66
CA ALA A 97 5.62 8.96 2.29
C ALA A 97 4.23 9.53 1.94
N PHE A 98 3.16 8.86 2.34
CA PHE A 98 1.79 9.33 2.14
C PHE A 98 1.50 10.61 2.92
N SER A 99 1.96 10.67 4.18
CA SER A 99 1.79 11.86 5.04
C SER A 99 2.53 13.07 4.45
N GLU A 100 3.74 12.87 3.92
CA GLU A 100 4.47 13.91 3.19
C GLU A 100 3.75 14.37 1.93
N GLN A 101 3.24 13.44 1.12
CA GLN A 101 2.45 13.78 -0.06
C GLN A 101 1.24 14.64 0.32
N LYS A 102 0.46 14.19 1.31
CA LYS A 102 -0.76 14.88 1.74
C LYS A 102 -0.47 16.28 2.27
N LYS A 103 0.62 16.47 3.01
CA LYS A 103 1.05 17.78 3.47
C LYS A 103 1.32 18.75 2.30
N ALA A 104 1.98 18.28 1.25
CA ALA A 104 2.23 19.11 0.06
C ALA A 104 0.94 19.46 -0.68
N GLU A 105 0.00 18.50 -0.80
CA GLU A 105 -1.30 18.73 -1.42
C GLU A 105 -2.11 19.80 -0.66
N ILE A 106 -2.22 19.68 0.67
CA ILE A 106 -2.99 20.64 1.49
C ILE A 106 -2.41 22.05 1.37
N ILE A 107 -1.09 22.20 1.38
CA ILE A 107 -0.44 23.52 1.23
C ILE A 107 -0.74 24.12 -0.15
N GLN A 108 -0.73 23.30 -1.21
CA GLN A 108 -1.03 23.77 -2.56
C GLN A 108 -2.50 24.16 -2.70
N GLU A 109 -3.42 23.37 -2.14
CA GLU A 109 -4.86 23.65 -2.12
C GLU A 109 -5.15 24.99 -1.42
N GLN A 110 -4.54 25.23 -0.25
CA GLN A 110 -4.68 26.51 0.46
C GLN A 110 -4.20 27.71 -0.37
N ARG A 111 -3.09 27.55 -1.11
CA ARG A 111 -2.58 28.62 -2.00
C ARG A 111 -3.51 28.90 -3.16
N GLU A 112 -4.05 27.84 -3.77
CA GLU A 112 -5.01 27.97 -4.87
C GLU A 112 -6.29 28.66 -4.39
N ASP A 113 -6.78 28.32 -3.20
CA ASP A 113 -7.95 28.99 -2.59
C ASP A 113 -7.70 30.48 -2.29
N GLU A 114 -6.51 30.83 -1.79
CA GLU A 114 -6.13 32.22 -1.55
C GLU A 114 -6.03 33.02 -2.84
N GLU A 115 -5.41 32.45 -3.88
CA GLU A 115 -5.29 33.07 -5.20
C GLU A 115 -6.66 33.28 -5.85
N GLN A 116 -7.55 32.28 -5.77
CA GLN A 116 -8.92 32.39 -6.27
C GLN A 116 -9.72 33.47 -5.52
N LYS A 117 -9.57 33.57 -4.20
CA LYS A 117 -10.21 34.65 -3.41
C LYS A 117 -9.69 36.03 -3.80
N GLU A 118 -8.39 36.17 -4.05
CA GLU A 118 -7.83 37.43 -4.54
C GLU A 118 -8.35 37.83 -5.91
N ILE A 119 -8.40 36.87 -6.85
CA ILE A 119 -8.93 37.08 -8.20
C ILE A 119 -10.40 37.52 -8.10
N ALA A 120 -11.23 36.77 -7.38
CA ALA A 120 -12.64 37.09 -7.17
C ALA A 120 -12.85 38.48 -6.52
N ARG A 121 -11.99 38.85 -5.56
CA ARG A 121 -12.02 40.19 -4.94
C ARG A 121 -11.70 41.28 -5.97
N LYS A 122 -10.66 41.09 -6.79
CA LYS A 122 -10.26 42.05 -7.84
C LYS A 122 -11.35 42.19 -8.92
N GLU A 123 -11.93 41.08 -9.34
CA GLU A 123 -13.05 41.06 -10.30
C GLU A 123 -14.28 41.77 -9.76
N ASN A 124 -14.71 41.47 -8.53
CA ASN A 124 -15.84 42.15 -7.89
C ASN A 124 -15.60 43.67 -7.77
N THR A 125 -14.39 44.08 -7.36
CA THR A 125 -14.05 45.51 -7.26
C THR A 125 -14.14 46.20 -8.62
N SER A 126 -13.62 45.57 -9.67
CA SER A 126 -13.70 46.09 -11.05
C SER A 126 -15.15 46.20 -11.55
N LEU A 127 -15.98 45.19 -11.29
CA LEU A 127 -17.40 45.20 -11.65
C LEU A 127 -18.19 46.29 -10.91
N ASP A 128 -17.90 46.50 -9.63
CA ASP A 128 -18.49 47.56 -8.83
C ASP A 128 -18.12 48.96 -9.38
N GLU A 129 -16.85 49.16 -9.73
CA GLU A 129 -16.37 50.41 -10.35
C GLU A 129 -17.09 50.69 -11.68
N ILE A 130 -17.21 49.69 -12.56
CA ILE A 130 -17.96 49.79 -13.82
C ILE A 130 -19.43 50.12 -13.54
N GLY A 131 -20.05 49.45 -12.56
CA GLY A 131 -21.44 49.69 -12.18
C GLY A 131 -21.70 51.13 -11.73
N VAL A 132 -20.81 51.68 -10.90
CA VAL A 132 -20.87 53.08 -10.45
C VAL A 132 -20.70 54.04 -11.63
N GLU A 133 -19.77 53.78 -12.54
CA GLU A 133 -19.53 54.62 -13.71
C GLU A 133 -20.75 54.64 -14.64
N VAL A 134 -21.33 53.47 -14.94
CA VAL A 134 -22.55 53.36 -15.76
C VAL A 134 -23.73 54.09 -15.12
N PHE A 135 -23.89 54.01 -13.79
CA PHE A 135 -24.92 54.75 -13.08
C PHE A 135 -24.72 56.26 -13.16
N ARG A 136 -23.48 56.76 -13.01
CA ARG A 136 -23.16 58.19 -13.16
C ARG A 136 -23.50 58.69 -14.56
N ARG A 137 -23.08 57.97 -15.61
CA ARG A 137 -23.35 58.33 -17.03
C ARG A 137 -24.84 58.35 -17.40
N LYS A 138 -25.73 57.71 -16.62
CA LYS A 138 -27.19 57.75 -16.84
C LYS A 138 -27.89 58.91 -16.14
N LYS A 139 -27.21 59.58 -15.20
CA LYS A 139 -27.76 60.72 -14.42
C LYS A 139 -27.37 62.09 -14.99
N ASP A 140 -26.33 62.12 -15.82
CA ASP A 140 -25.99 63.25 -16.71
C ASP A 140 -26.79 63.16 -18.01
#